data_AF-A0A965ZBP6-F1
#
_entry.id   AF-A0A965ZBP6-F1
#
_cell.length_a   1.000
_cell.length_b   1.000
_cell.length_c   1.000
_cell.angle_alpha   90.00
_cell.angle_beta   90.00
_cell.angle_gamma   90.00
#
_symmetry.space_group_name_H-M   'P 1'
#
loop_
_entity.id
_entity.type
_entity.pdbx_description
1 polymer ?
#
loop_
_entity_poly.entity_id
_entity_poly.type
_entity_poly.pdbx_seq_one_letter_code
_entity_poly.pdbx_strand_id
1 'polypeptide(L)'
;MPQQFTIYADLFMDGSLIVSADSSGFDFEVKKTGTYILRLQPELLQGGEYTIQITIGPSLRFPVSASGHAKIGGFWGEGRDDNSRQHEGIDIFAPKGTPALAGADGTVTNVGENKLGGLVVFMQPEGQDYRLYYAHLETQLVHNGQRVRAGDTVGLIGNTGNAKTTFPHLHFGVYTMSGAIDPLLFVKPVTEKPAPVTANVNNLNKMYLINNIPVNVLAATKNQYKVSDPADETSLVPCPFSKTDWLQIIDDQV
;
A
#
# COMPACT_ATOMS: atom_id res chain seq x y z
N MET A 1 -21.22 -1.94 -33.57
CA MET A 1 -20.88 -2.07 -32.14
C MET A 1 -19.36 -2.17 -32.08
N PRO A 2 -18.66 -1.44 -31.21
CA PRO A 2 -17.23 -1.67 -31.04
C PRO A 2 -17.03 -3.15 -30.69
N GLN A 3 -16.07 -3.78 -31.37
CA GLN A 3 -15.75 -5.18 -31.17
C GLN A 3 -15.03 -5.30 -29.83
N GLN A 4 -15.55 -6.12 -28.92
CA GLN A 4 -14.93 -6.34 -27.62
C GLN A 4 -13.71 -7.24 -27.83
N PHE A 5 -12.53 -6.77 -27.46
CA PHE A 5 -11.26 -7.49 -27.60
C PHE A 5 -10.61 -7.71 -26.23
N THR A 6 -9.80 -8.76 -26.11
CA THR A 6 -9.08 -9.06 -24.85
C THR A 6 -7.76 -8.29 -24.79
N ILE A 7 -7.47 -7.71 -23.62
CA ILE A 7 -6.15 -7.18 -23.26
C ILE A 7 -5.44 -8.17 -22.34
N TYR A 8 -4.23 -8.56 -22.70
CA TYR A 8 -3.30 -9.26 -21.83
C TYR A 8 -2.44 -8.25 -21.07
N ALA A 9 -2.38 -8.41 -19.75
CA ALA A 9 -1.61 -7.56 -18.86
C ALA A 9 -0.50 -8.35 -18.17
N ASP A 10 0.72 -7.83 -18.22
CA ASP A 10 1.88 -8.42 -17.55
C ASP A 10 2.55 -7.36 -16.68
N LEU A 11 2.80 -7.67 -15.41
CA LEU A 11 3.57 -6.81 -14.54
C LEU A 11 4.99 -7.37 -14.40
N PHE A 12 5.97 -6.49 -14.52
CA PHE A 12 7.38 -6.78 -14.32
C PHE A 12 7.91 -5.98 -13.14
N MET A 13 8.86 -6.57 -12.40
CA MET A 13 9.66 -5.89 -11.37
C MET A 13 11.13 -6.07 -11.73
N ASP A 14 11.85 -4.96 -11.87
CA ASP A 14 13.28 -4.93 -12.21
C ASP A 14 13.64 -5.84 -13.42
N GLY A 15 12.77 -5.83 -14.43
CA GLY A 15 12.93 -6.60 -15.68
C GLY A 15 12.46 -8.06 -15.63
N SER A 16 11.99 -8.56 -14.48
CA SER A 16 11.45 -9.91 -14.34
C SER A 16 9.93 -9.92 -14.31
N LEU A 17 9.29 -10.79 -15.09
CA LEU A 17 7.85 -10.99 -15.05
C LEU A 17 7.42 -11.52 -13.68
N ILE A 18 6.40 -10.91 -13.07
CA ILE A 18 5.91 -11.25 -11.73
C ILE A 18 4.43 -11.63 -11.69
N VAL A 19 3.59 -11.08 -12.57
CA VAL A 19 2.18 -11.50 -12.72
C VAL A 19 1.72 -11.27 -14.16
N SER A 20 0.80 -12.12 -14.61
CA SER A 20 0.10 -12.01 -15.88
C SER A 20 -1.41 -12.18 -15.65
N ALA A 21 -2.22 -11.39 -16.33
CA ALA A 21 -3.68 -11.39 -16.27
C ALA A 21 -4.27 -11.06 -17.66
N ASP A 22 -5.58 -11.19 -17.81
CA ASP A 22 -6.33 -10.73 -18.98
C ASP A 22 -7.28 -9.57 -18.61
N SER A 23 -8.18 -9.20 -19.52
CA SER A 23 -9.09 -8.04 -19.40
C SER A 23 -10.13 -8.15 -18.26
N SER A 24 -10.01 -9.12 -17.35
CA SER A 24 -10.84 -9.23 -16.14
C SER A 24 -10.51 -8.21 -15.04
N GLY A 25 -9.48 -7.36 -15.24
CA GLY A 25 -8.88 -6.56 -14.18
C GLY A 25 -8.05 -7.43 -13.23
N PHE A 26 -7.06 -6.83 -12.57
CA PHE A 26 -6.26 -7.55 -11.57
C PHE A 26 -5.77 -6.64 -10.43
N ASP A 27 -5.61 -7.26 -9.27
CA ASP A 27 -5.06 -6.64 -8.07
C ASP A 27 -3.68 -7.24 -7.76
N PHE A 28 -2.71 -6.37 -7.45
CA PHE A 28 -1.34 -6.77 -7.11
C PHE A 28 -0.82 -6.00 -5.90
N GLU A 29 -0.37 -6.72 -4.88
CA GLU A 29 0.28 -6.13 -3.71
C GLU A 29 1.78 -5.97 -3.96
N VAL A 30 2.31 -4.76 -3.81
CA VAL A 30 3.71 -4.46 -4.04
C VAL A 30 4.53 -4.91 -2.82
N LYS A 31 5.10 -6.13 -2.88
CA LYS A 31 5.84 -6.70 -1.74
C LYS A 31 7.27 -6.19 -1.58
N LYS A 32 7.84 -5.54 -2.60
CA LYS A 32 9.22 -5.05 -2.61
C LYS A 32 9.28 -3.67 -3.24
N THR A 33 10.15 -2.80 -2.73
CA THR A 33 10.44 -1.54 -3.40
C THR A 33 11.32 -1.84 -4.59
N GLY A 34 10.93 -1.40 -5.79
CA GLY A 34 11.63 -1.69 -7.03
C GLY A 34 10.99 -0.93 -8.19
N THR A 35 11.54 -1.11 -9.40
CA THR A 35 10.95 -0.52 -10.60
C THR A 35 9.91 -1.46 -11.17
N TYR A 36 8.65 -1.01 -11.21
CA TYR A 36 7.54 -1.76 -11.79
C TYR A 36 7.24 -1.29 -13.22
N ILE A 37 6.94 -2.24 -14.11
CA ILE A 37 6.49 -1.98 -15.49
C ILE A 37 5.25 -2.82 -15.74
N LEU A 38 4.15 -2.16 -16.11
CA LEU A 38 2.95 -2.83 -16.63
C LEU A 38 3.03 -2.87 -18.15
N ARG A 39 3.00 -4.06 -18.73
CA ARG A 39 2.87 -4.32 -20.16
C ARG A 39 1.42 -4.66 -20.47
N LEU A 40 0.88 -4.05 -21.52
CA LEU A 40 -0.47 -4.30 -22.00
C LEU A 40 -0.40 -4.63 -23.49
N GLN A 41 -1.08 -5.70 -23.88
CA GLN A 41 -1.06 -6.20 -25.24
C GLN A 41 -2.46 -6.67 -25.61
N PRO A 42 -3.10 -6.13 -26.66
CA PRO A 42 -4.36 -6.70 -27.13
C PRO A 42 -4.15 -8.08 -27.75
N GLU A 43 -5.25 -8.79 -27.96
CA GLU A 43 -5.22 -9.99 -28.77
C GLU A 43 -4.71 -9.72 -30.19
N LEU A 44 -4.06 -10.73 -30.76
CA LEU A 44 -3.40 -10.61 -32.06
C LEU A 44 -4.41 -10.20 -33.15
N LEU A 45 -4.07 -9.20 -33.97
CA LEU A 45 -4.94 -8.69 -35.05
C LEU A 45 -6.20 -7.95 -34.58
N GLN A 46 -6.27 -7.53 -33.31
CA GLN A 46 -7.29 -6.60 -32.82
C GLN A 46 -6.67 -5.37 -32.14
N GLY A 47 -7.14 -4.20 -32.55
CA GLY A 47 -6.78 -2.91 -31.97
C GLY A 47 -8.01 -2.16 -31.46
N GLY A 48 -7.78 -1.21 -30.56
CA GLY A 48 -8.84 -0.40 -29.99
C GLY A 48 -8.34 0.63 -28.98
N GLU A 49 -9.29 1.29 -28.33
CA GLU A 49 -9.01 2.22 -27.24
C GLU A 49 -9.40 1.56 -25.92
N TYR A 50 -8.52 1.68 -24.93
CA TYR A 50 -8.77 1.18 -23.59
C TYR A 50 -8.33 2.20 -22.53
N THR A 51 -9.03 2.20 -21.41
CA THR A 51 -8.75 3.10 -20.29
C THR A 51 -8.28 2.28 -19.10
N ILE A 52 -7.04 2.50 -18.69
CA ILE A 52 -6.46 1.86 -17.51
C ILE A 52 -6.63 2.79 -16.32
N GLN A 53 -7.30 2.34 -15.27
CA GLN A 53 -7.31 3.04 -13.99
C GLN A 53 -6.34 2.37 -13.02
N ILE A 54 -5.38 3.16 -12.52
CA ILE A 54 -4.45 2.75 -11.45
C ILE A 54 -4.85 3.41 -10.14
N THR A 55 -5.15 2.59 -9.13
CA THR A 55 -5.45 3.05 -7.77
C THR A 55 -4.39 2.55 -6.81
N ILE A 56 -3.93 3.44 -5.93
CA ILE A 56 -3.05 3.13 -4.79
C ILE A 56 -3.85 3.40 -3.51
N GLY A 57 -3.69 2.57 -2.50
CA GLY A 57 -4.26 2.84 -1.18
C GLY A 57 -3.52 2.13 -0.05
N PRO A 58 -4.13 2.10 1.15
CA PRO A 58 -3.56 1.41 2.30
C PRO A 58 -3.69 -0.12 2.14
N SER A 59 -2.61 -0.85 2.39
CA SER A 59 -2.59 -2.32 2.44
C SER A 59 -3.11 -2.90 3.76
N LEU A 60 -3.25 -2.06 4.80
CA LEU A 60 -3.80 -2.44 6.11
C LEU A 60 -5.08 -1.65 6.41
N ARG A 61 -5.96 -2.28 7.19
CA ARG A 61 -7.06 -1.57 7.84
C ARG A 61 -6.48 -0.56 8.84
N PHE A 62 -7.11 0.61 8.92
CA PHE A 62 -6.74 1.61 9.91
C PHE A 62 -6.82 1.04 11.35
N PRO A 63 -5.74 1.14 12.15
CA PRO A 63 -5.57 0.33 13.38
C PRO A 63 -6.26 0.92 14.61
N VAL A 64 -7.13 1.92 14.44
CA VAL A 64 -7.93 2.51 15.53
C VAL A 64 -9.39 2.55 15.09
N SER A 65 -10.29 2.18 15.99
CA SER A 65 -11.72 2.16 15.67
C SER A 65 -12.27 3.54 15.31
N ALA A 66 -13.24 3.58 14.40
CA ALA A 66 -13.83 4.82 13.90
C ALA A 66 -14.51 5.68 14.98
N SER A 67 -14.98 5.07 16.08
CA SER A 67 -15.59 5.81 17.20
C SER A 67 -14.57 6.63 18.01
N GLY A 68 -13.28 6.38 17.82
CA GLY A 68 -12.21 7.06 18.56
C GLY A 68 -11.87 8.46 18.05
N HIS A 69 -12.48 8.92 16.94
CA HIS A 69 -12.11 10.17 16.26
C HIS A 69 -10.58 10.30 16.06
N ALA A 70 -9.96 9.20 15.65
CA ALA A 70 -8.52 9.06 15.62
C ALA A 70 -7.84 10.07 14.69
N LYS A 71 -6.72 10.63 15.16
CA LYS A 71 -5.92 11.60 14.41
C LYS A 71 -4.45 11.20 14.45
N ILE A 72 -3.85 11.00 13.27
CA ILE A 72 -2.40 10.84 13.14
C ILE A 72 -1.75 12.20 13.47
N GLY A 73 -0.79 12.21 14.40
CA GLY A 73 -0.13 13.44 14.83
C GLY A 73 1.36 13.33 15.16
N GLY A 74 1.90 12.12 15.31
CA GLY A 74 3.35 11.88 15.38
C GLY A 74 3.78 11.06 14.17
N PHE A 75 4.81 11.51 13.46
CA PHE A 75 5.20 10.95 12.17
C PHE A 75 6.56 10.26 12.23
N TRP A 76 6.79 9.37 11.26
CA TRP A 76 8.04 8.67 11.09
C TRP A 76 9.25 9.62 11.05
N GLY A 77 10.35 9.22 11.69
CA GLY A 77 11.61 9.96 11.67
C GLY A 77 11.66 11.22 12.54
N GLU A 78 10.54 11.65 13.15
CA GLU A 78 10.54 12.76 14.11
C GLU A 78 11.45 12.47 15.30
N GLY A 79 12.14 13.51 15.79
CA GLY A 79 13.01 13.41 16.96
C GLY A 79 12.23 13.10 18.22
N ARG A 80 12.76 12.20 19.06
CA ARG A 80 12.16 11.79 20.33
C ARG A 80 13.19 11.78 21.44
N ASP A 81 12.69 11.92 22.68
CA ASP A 81 13.49 11.92 23.90
C ASP A 81 14.69 12.89 23.76
N ASP A 82 14.39 14.16 23.49
CA ASP A 82 15.37 15.23 23.22
C ASP A 82 16.29 14.93 22.04
N ASN A 83 15.70 14.41 20.95
CA ASN A 83 16.37 14.04 19.71
C ASN A 83 17.42 12.92 19.83
N SER A 84 17.39 12.15 20.93
CA SER A 84 18.29 11.00 21.15
C SER A 84 17.89 9.75 20.37
N ARG A 85 16.63 9.68 19.91
CA ARG A 85 16.13 8.62 19.03
C ARG A 85 15.21 9.19 17.96
N GLN A 86 15.04 8.44 16.88
CA GLN A 86 14.04 8.73 15.85
C GLN A 86 12.74 7.97 16.13
N HIS A 87 11.63 8.51 15.67
CA HIS A 87 10.32 7.87 15.80
C HIS A 87 10.16 6.75 14.76
N GLU A 88 10.12 5.51 15.23
CA GLU A 88 9.99 4.29 14.41
C GLU A 88 8.53 3.86 14.19
N GLY A 89 7.63 4.81 13.97
CA GLY A 89 6.22 4.53 13.76
C GLY A 89 5.40 5.78 13.49
N ILE A 90 4.10 5.66 13.69
CA ILE A 90 3.17 6.79 13.73
C ILE A 90 2.40 6.78 15.05
N ASP A 91 2.07 7.97 15.55
CA ASP A 91 1.22 8.13 16.73
C ASP A 91 -0.18 8.55 16.30
N ILE A 92 -1.15 7.73 16.68
CA ILE A 92 -2.57 7.90 16.38
C ILE A 92 -3.28 8.27 17.67
N PHE A 93 -3.55 9.55 17.86
CA PHE A 93 -4.21 10.09 19.04
C PHE A 93 -5.69 9.70 19.05
N ALA A 94 -6.15 9.16 20.17
CA ALA A 94 -7.54 8.79 20.43
C ALA A 94 -7.78 8.73 21.96
N PRO A 95 -9.03 8.87 22.43
CA PRO A 95 -9.35 8.76 23.86
C PRO A 95 -8.84 7.45 24.47
N LYS A 96 -8.36 7.51 25.71
CA LYS A 96 -8.01 6.31 26.49
C LYS A 96 -9.19 5.34 26.54
N GLY A 97 -8.94 4.05 26.37
CA GLY A 97 -9.97 3.01 26.27
C GLY A 97 -10.48 2.77 24.84
N THR A 98 -10.09 3.58 23.85
CA THR A 98 -10.48 3.35 22.45
C THR A 98 -9.92 2.01 21.96
N PRO A 99 -10.69 1.18 21.23
CA PRO A 99 -10.18 -0.06 20.67
C PRO A 99 -9.06 0.16 19.64
N ALA A 100 -7.90 -0.47 19.87
CA ALA A 100 -6.86 -0.70 18.88
C ALA A 100 -7.19 -1.98 18.10
N LEU A 101 -7.16 -1.90 16.78
CA LEU A 101 -7.66 -2.94 15.88
C LEU A 101 -6.52 -3.62 15.13
N ALA A 102 -6.64 -4.92 14.89
CA ALA A 102 -5.76 -5.65 14.00
C ALA A 102 -5.83 -5.07 12.58
N GLY A 103 -4.69 -4.63 12.04
CA GLY A 103 -4.61 -4.05 10.70
C GLY A 103 -4.80 -5.04 9.55
N ALA A 104 -4.64 -6.34 9.80
CA ALA A 104 -4.79 -7.42 8.82
C ALA A 104 -5.17 -8.74 9.51
N ASP A 105 -5.53 -9.74 8.71
CA ASP A 105 -5.63 -11.12 9.19
C ASP A 105 -4.24 -11.64 9.56
N GLY A 106 -4.12 -12.36 10.67
CA GLY A 106 -2.80 -12.78 11.15
C GLY A 106 -2.80 -13.53 12.47
N THR A 107 -1.59 -13.69 13.01
CA THR A 107 -1.35 -14.34 14.30
C THR A 107 -0.61 -13.39 15.24
N VAL A 108 -1.09 -13.28 16.47
CA VAL A 108 -0.40 -12.54 17.55
C VAL A 108 0.89 -13.25 17.91
N THR A 109 2.03 -12.57 17.75
CA THR A 109 3.36 -13.13 17.97
C THR A 109 3.97 -12.75 19.32
N ASN A 110 3.53 -11.63 19.90
CA ASN A 110 3.94 -11.24 21.24
C ASN A 110 2.87 -10.37 21.92
N VAL A 111 2.63 -10.63 23.20
CA VAL A 111 1.87 -9.80 24.12
C VAL A 111 2.76 -9.64 25.34
N GLY A 112 3.14 -8.42 25.67
CA GLY A 112 4.14 -8.18 26.72
C GLY A 112 4.23 -6.74 27.16
N GLU A 113 5.21 -6.45 28.00
CA GLU A 113 5.47 -5.11 28.50
C GLU A 113 6.94 -4.75 28.29
N ASN A 114 7.22 -3.52 27.86
CA ASN A 114 8.58 -3.00 27.79
C ASN A 114 8.65 -1.53 28.22
N LYS A 115 9.86 -1.04 28.51
CA LYS A 115 10.08 0.31 29.07
C LYS A 115 9.56 1.44 28.16
N LEU A 116 9.72 1.31 26.85
CA LEU A 116 9.36 2.36 25.90
C LEU A 116 7.87 2.28 25.55
N GLY A 117 7.44 1.16 24.98
CA GLY A 117 6.07 0.94 24.53
C GLY A 117 5.06 0.69 25.66
N GLY A 118 5.48 0.42 26.90
CA GLY A 118 4.55 0.01 27.95
C GLY A 118 3.94 -1.34 27.62
N LEU A 119 2.61 -1.45 27.70
CA LEU A 119 1.89 -2.65 27.26
C LEU A 119 1.82 -2.68 25.73
N VAL A 120 2.29 -3.79 25.16
CA VAL A 120 2.48 -3.92 23.71
C VAL A 120 1.89 -5.20 23.14
N VAL A 121 1.49 -5.15 21.87
CA VAL A 121 1.14 -6.32 21.08
C VAL A 121 1.95 -6.30 19.79
N PHE A 122 2.51 -7.44 19.41
CA PHE A 122 2.98 -7.72 18.06
C PHE A 122 2.07 -8.76 17.40
N MET A 123 1.78 -8.55 16.12
CA MET A 123 1.17 -9.58 15.27
C MET A 123 1.90 -9.71 13.94
N GLN A 124 1.84 -10.91 13.37
CA GLN A 124 2.33 -11.24 12.04
C GLN A 124 1.12 -11.39 11.11
N PRO A 125 0.92 -10.47 10.14
CA PRO A 125 -0.06 -10.67 9.08
C PRO A 125 0.26 -11.91 8.25
N GLU A 126 -0.77 -12.62 7.78
CA GLU A 126 -0.60 -13.83 6.98
C GLU A 126 0.11 -13.52 5.64
N GLY A 127 1.13 -14.32 5.30
CA GLY A 127 1.84 -14.18 4.02
C GLY A 127 2.73 -12.94 3.87
N GLN A 128 2.94 -12.18 4.95
CA GLN A 128 3.76 -10.96 4.96
C GLN A 128 5.11 -11.18 5.67
N ASP A 129 6.09 -10.34 5.34
CA ASP A 129 7.47 -10.39 5.89
C ASP A 129 7.73 -9.33 6.99
N TYR A 130 6.67 -8.70 7.48
CA TYR A 130 6.70 -7.67 8.51
C TYR A 130 5.74 -7.98 9.65
N ARG A 131 5.97 -7.39 10.82
CA ARG A 131 5.09 -7.46 11.99
C ARG A 131 4.49 -6.09 12.28
N LEU A 132 3.26 -6.10 12.77
CA LEU A 132 2.57 -4.91 13.25
C LEU A 132 2.78 -4.78 14.74
N TYR A 133 3.15 -3.59 15.18
CA TYR A 133 3.42 -3.25 16.57
C TYR A 133 2.38 -2.26 17.08
N TYR A 134 1.78 -2.57 18.23
CA TYR A 134 0.79 -1.74 18.93
C TYR A 134 1.35 -1.43 20.31
N ALA A 135 1.62 -0.16 20.60
CA ALA A 135 2.20 0.28 21.86
C ALA A 135 1.32 1.29 22.61
N HIS A 136 1.72 1.56 23.84
CA HIS A 136 1.07 2.46 24.80
C HIS A 136 -0.33 2.01 25.20
N LEU A 137 -0.63 0.71 25.09
CA LEU A 137 -1.94 0.17 25.42
C LEU A 137 -2.23 0.31 26.92
N GLU A 138 -3.48 0.52 27.28
CA GLU A 138 -3.97 0.40 28.66
C GLU A 138 -4.28 -1.06 29.00
N THR A 139 -4.74 -1.82 28.02
CA THR A 139 -5.16 -3.22 28.20
C THR A 139 -4.87 -4.01 26.92
N GLN A 140 -4.35 -5.22 27.08
CA GLN A 140 -4.19 -6.19 26.00
C GLN A 140 -5.37 -7.15 26.04
N LEU A 141 -6.03 -7.36 24.91
CA LEU A 141 -7.24 -8.18 24.81
C LEU A 141 -7.01 -9.48 24.01
N VAL A 142 -5.74 -9.78 23.75
CA VAL A 142 -5.30 -10.95 22.99
C VAL A 142 -4.17 -11.68 23.73
N HIS A 143 -3.84 -12.88 23.27
CA HIS A 143 -2.74 -13.71 23.81
C HIS A 143 -1.80 -14.22 22.71
N ASN A 144 -0.59 -14.62 23.10
CA ASN A 144 0.40 -15.19 22.17
C ASN A 144 -0.17 -16.39 21.41
N GLY A 145 0.00 -16.42 20.09
CA GLY A 145 -0.49 -17.49 19.22
C GLY A 145 -1.96 -17.35 18.79
N GLN A 146 -2.69 -16.34 19.30
CA GLN A 146 -4.07 -16.10 18.90
C GLN A 146 -4.14 -15.68 17.41
N ARG A 147 -5.02 -16.32 16.65
CA ARG A 147 -5.42 -15.81 15.32
C ARG A 147 -6.40 -14.66 15.46
N VAL A 148 -6.19 -13.62 14.67
CA VAL A 148 -7.04 -12.42 14.60
C VAL A 148 -7.39 -12.12 13.16
N ARG A 149 -8.56 -11.55 12.94
CA ARG A 149 -8.99 -10.99 11.66
C ARG A 149 -8.81 -9.48 11.64
N ALA A 150 -8.67 -8.90 10.46
CA ALA A 150 -8.62 -7.46 10.28
C ALA A 150 -9.85 -6.80 10.92
N GLY A 151 -9.61 -5.88 11.86
CA GLY A 151 -10.65 -5.22 12.65
C GLY A 151 -10.96 -5.85 14.00
N ASP A 152 -10.41 -7.01 14.34
CA ASP A 152 -10.51 -7.56 15.70
C ASP A 152 -9.79 -6.62 16.68
N THR A 153 -10.32 -6.46 17.89
CA THR A 153 -9.68 -5.62 18.91
C THR A 153 -8.50 -6.35 19.53
N VAL A 154 -7.29 -5.79 19.39
CA VAL A 154 -6.06 -6.35 19.99
C VAL A 154 -5.80 -5.79 21.39
N GLY A 155 -6.31 -4.60 21.68
CA GLY A 155 -6.14 -3.94 22.97
C GLY A 155 -6.90 -2.62 23.03
N LEU A 156 -6.78 -1.94 24.16
CA LEU A 156 -7.36 -0.62 24.38
C LEU A 156 -6.25 0.42 24.48
N ILE A 157 -6.42 1.54 23.80
CA ILE A 157 -5.46 2.65 23.78
C ILE A 157 -5.29 3.23 25.18
N GLY A 158 -4.06 3.55 25.54
CA GLY A 158 -3.71 4.18 26.80
C GLY A 158 -2.56 5.16 26.62
N ASN A 159 -1.70 5.20 27.62
CA ASN A 159 -0.47 5.98 27.63
C ASN A 159 0.61 5.30 28.46
N THR A 160 0.65 3.96 28.48
CA THR A 160 1.67 3.21 29.24
C THR A 160 3.07 3.37 28.65
N GLY A 161 4.11 3.02 29.42
CA GLY A 161 5.51 3.18 28.97
C GLY A 161 6.00 4.63 29.06
N ASN A 162 6.76 5.06 28.07
CA ASN A 162 7.28 6.44 28.04
C ASN A 162 6.23 7.49 27.63
N ALA A 163 5.04 7.07 27.19
CA ALA A 163 3.90 7.94 26.88
C ALA A 163 3.15 8.45 28.13
N LYS A 164 3.51 8.04 29.35
CA LYS A 164 2.73 8.29 30.58
C LYS A 164 2.42 9.76 30.88
N THR A 165 3.19 10.70 30.34
CA THR A 165 3.01 12.15 30.50
C THR A 165 2.45 12.84 29.27
N THR A 166 2.07 12.10 28.22
CA THR A 166 1.50 12.64 26.99
C THR A 166 0.01 12.33 26.88
N PHE A 167 -0.65 12.90 25.87
CA PHE A 167 -2.03 12.53 25.54
C PHE A 167 -2.11 11.06 25.10
N PRO A 168 -3.18 10.34 25.46
CA PRO A 168 -3.38 8.96 25.00
C PRO A 168 -3.31 8.82 23.48
N HIS A 169 -2.59 7.81 23.03
CA HIS A 169 -2.39 7.50 21.62
C HIS A 169 -1.97 6.05 21.43
N LEU A 170 -2.24 5.52 20.24
CA LEU A 170 -1.62 4.29 19.77
C LEU A 170 -0.32 4.66 19.05
N HIS A 171 0.82 4.17 19.55
CA HIS A 171 2.01 4.09 18.71
C HIS A 171 1.88 2.83 17.85
N PHE A 172 1.79 3.03 16.53
CA PHE A 172 1.65 1.98 15.54
C PHE A 172 2.93 1.90 14.70
N GLY A 173 3.53 0.71 14.61
CA GLY A 173 4.76 0.49 13.87
C GLY A 173 4.70 -0.73 12.96
N VAL A 174 5.50 -0.71 11.89
CA VAL A 174 5.69 -1.85 10.98
C VAL A 174 7.15 -2.25 11.02
N TYR A 175 7.42 -3.49 11.42
CA TYR A 175 8.76 -4.01 11.67
C TYR A 175 9.10 -5.17 10.73
N THR A 176 10.11 -4.98 9.88
CA THR A 176 10.68 -6.01 9.01
C THR A 176 11.88 -6.69 9.67
N MET A 177 12.45 -7.72 9.05
CA MET A 177 13.74 -8.28 9.46
C MET A 177 14.89 -7.25 9.44
N SER A 178 14.80 -6.23 8.59
CA SER A 178 15.80 -5.16 8.47
C SER A 178 15.58 -3.98 9.42
N GLY A 179 14.52 -4.01 10.24
CA GLY A 179 14.15 -2.93 11.14
C GLY A 179 12.78 -2.33 10.83
N ALA A 180 12.45 -1.23 11.52
CA ALA A 180 11.21 -0.52 11.33
C ALA A 180 11.15 0.17 9.95
N ILE A 181 9.95 0.30 9.40
CA ILE A 181 9.66 1.09 8.19
C ILE A 181 8.48 2.01 8.45
N ASP A 182 8.38 3.09 7.66
CA ASP A 182 7.29 4.07 7.80
C ASP A 182 5.92 3.40 7.62
N PRO A 183 5.08 3.37 8.66
CA PRO A 183 3.78 2.72 8.61
C PRO A 183 2.70 3.60 7.96
N LEU A 184 2.98 4.87 7.67
CA LEU A 184 1.98 5.84 7.25
C LEU A 184 1.20 5.36 6.01
N LEU A 185 1.90 4.94 4.96
CA LEU A 185 1.27 4.51 3.72
C LEU A 185 0.49 3.19 3.85
N PHE A 186 0.81 2.35 4.84
CA PHE A 186 0.05 1.12 5.09
C PHE A 186 -1.36 1.40 5.60
N VAL A 187 -1.59 2.50 6.31
CA VAL A 187 -2.86 2.74 7.03
C VAL A 187 -3.55 4.04 6.65
N LYS A 188 -2.87 4.96 5.97
CA LYS A 188 -3.43 6.25 5.57
C LYS A 188 -4.59 5.99 4.59
N PRO A 189 -5.85 6.34 4.93
CA PRO A 189 -7.01 6.09 4.08
C PRO A 189 -7.09 7.02 2.86
N VAL A 190 -5.95 7.58 2.44
CA VAL A 190 -5.89 8.44 1.27
C VAL A 190 -5.49 7.56 0.10
N THR A 191 -6.46 7.27 -0.76
CA THR A 191 -6.18 6.93 -2.16
C THR A 191 -5.65 8.20 -2.81
N GLU A 192 -4.33 8.42 -2.73
CA GLU A 192 -3.71 9.52 -3.44
C GLU A 192 -3.68 9.20 -4.92
N LYS A 193 -3.87 10.24 -5.73
CA LYS A 193 -3.63 10.13 -7.15
C LYS A 193 -2.11 10.00 -7.34
N PRO A 194 -1.52 8.86 -7.80
CA PRO A 194 -0.12 8.82 -8.18
C PRO A 194 0.31 10.03 -9.00
N ALA A 195 1.58 10.43 -8.83
CA ALA A 195 2.15 11.52 -9.60
C ALA A 195 1.94 11.23 -11.10
N PRO A 196 1.58 12.25 -11.91
CA PRO A 196 1.47 12.08 -13.35
C PRO A 196 2.75 11.44 -13.89
N VAL A 197 2.62 10.34 -14.60
CA VAL A 197 3.76 9.72 -15.28
C VAL A 197 4.21 10.69 -16.37
N THR A 198 5.39 11.27 -16.21
CA THR A 198 6.01 12.10 -17.24
C THR A 198 6.66 11.21 -18.28
N ALA A 199 6.03 11.14 -19.43
CA ALA A 199 6.51 10.44 -20.61
C ALA A 199 6.93 11.49 -21.66
N ASN A 200 7.97 11.24 -22.46
CA ASN A 200 8.43 12.21 -23.47
C ASN A 200 7.36 12.37 -24.55
N VAL A 201 6.71 13.55 -24.59
CA VAL A 201 5.61 13.89 -25.50
C VAL A 201 6.00 13.91 -26.98
N ASN A 202 7.30 13.94 -27.30
CA ASN A 202 7.78 13.83 -28.69
C ASN A 202 7.62 12.42 -29.29
N ASN A 203 7.21 11.46 -28.48
CA ASN A 203 6.87 10.10 -28.90
C ASN A 203 5.38 9.96 -29.23
N LEU A 204 4.56 11.01 -29.00
CA LEU A 204 3.14 11.00 -29.31
C LEU A 204 2.93 10.99 -30.83
N ASN A 205 2.09 10.08 -31.32
CA ASN A 205 1.66 9.94 -32.72
C ASN A 205 2.75 9.57 -33.74
N LYS A 206 3.91 9.08 -33.29
CA LYS A 206 4.91 8.50 -34.19
C LYS A 206 4.69 7.00 -34.30
N MET A 207 4.53 6.52 -35.54
CA MET A 207 4.56 5.11 -35.88
C MET A 207 6.01 4.60 -35.72
N TYR A 208 6.22 3.62 -34.84
CA TYR A 208 7.51 2.97 -34.65
C TYR A 208 7.38 1.49 -34.96
N LEU A 209 8.12 1.00 -35.95
CA LEU A 209 8.30 -0.44 -36.11
C LEU A 209 9.14 -0.93 -34.91
N ILE A 210 8.53 -1.67 -33.98
CA ILE A 210 9.16 -1.97 -32.68
C ILE A 210 10.25 -3.05 -32.83
N ASN A 211 11.49 -2.61 -33.05
CA ASN A 211 12.71 -3.37 -32.75
C ASN A 211 13.30 -2.90 -31.40
N ASN A 212 12.61 -3.17 -30.29
CA ASN A 212 13.04 -2.85 -28.90
C ASN A 212 13.10 -1.36 -28.51
N ILE A 213 12.05 -0.55 -28.73
CA ILE A 213 11.96 0.82 -28.17
C ILE A 213 10.65 1.01 -27.39
N PRO A 214 10.69 1.46 -26.12
CA PRO A 214 9.48 1.71 -25.32
C PRO A 214 8.69 2.94 -25.80
N VAL A 215 7.38 2.78 -25.98
CA VAL A 215 6.42 3.85 -26.33
C VAL A 215 5.73 4.39 -25.07
N ASN A 216 5.41 5.69 -25.10
CA ASN A 216 4.99 6.48 -23.95
C ASN A 216 3.49 6.82 -23.98
N VAL A 217 2.86 6.69 -22.82
CA VAL A 217 1.41 6.80 -22.56
C VAL A 217 0.94 8.25 -22.43
N LEU A 218 -0.27 8.57 -22.93
CA LEU A 218 -0.94 9.86 -22.73
C LEU A 218 -1.59 9.93 -21.33
N ALA A 219 -1.26 10.97 -20.57
CA ALA A 219 -1.87 11.24 -19.28
C ALA A 219 -3.34 11.66 -19.45
N ALA A 220 -4.29 10.88 -18.94
CA ALA A 220 -5.64 11.36 -18.70
C ALA A 220 -5.73 11.95 -17.28
N THR A 221 -6.78 12.74 -17.05
CA THR A 221 -7.07 13.24 -15.70
C THR A 221 -7.49 12.06 -14.81
N LYS A 222 -7.02 12.03 -13.55
CA LYS A 222 -7.37 11.04 -12.50
C LYS A 222 -6.72 9.63 -12.53
N ASN A 223 -5.47 9.46 -13.00
CA ASN A 223 -4.77 8.14 -13.13
C ASN A 223 -5.48 7.14 -14.02
N GLN A 224 -6.35 7.69 -14.86
CA GLN A 224 -6.84 7.00 -16.01
C GLN A 224 -5.80 7.25 -17.10
N TYR A 225 -5.32 6.19 -17.72
CA TYR A 225 -4.40 6.25 -18.83
C TYR A 225 -5.17 5.77 -20.05
N LYS A 226 -5.35 6.68 -21.02
CA LYS A 226 -5.93 6.29 -22.29
C LYS A 226 -4.80 5.74 -23.15
N VAL A 227 -4.91 4.49 -23.52
CA VAL A 227 -3.99 3.87 -24.47
C VAL A 227 -4.78 3.58 -25.73
N SER A 228 -4.23 4.05 -26.84
CA SER A 228 -4.75 3.76 -28.18
C SER A 228 -3.74 2.85 -28.85
N ASP A 229 -4.16 1.63 -29.16
CA ASP A 229 -3.34 0.70 -29.92
C ASP A 229 -4.01 0.41 -31.27
N PRO A 230 -3.61 1.12 -32.33
CA PRO A 230 -4.19 0.96 -33.66
C PRO A 230 -3.62 -0.21 -34.46
N ALA A 231 -2.65 -0.98 -33.94
CA ALA A 231 -1.85 -1.93 -34.74
C ALA A 231 -1.45 -3.25 -34.02
N ASP A 232 -2.16 -3.62 -32.95
CA ASP A 232 -1.90 -4.82 -32.13
C ASP A 232 -0.50 -4.81 -31.45
N GLU A 233 0.02 -3.63 -31.14
CA GLU A 233 1.36 -3.42 -30.60
C GLU A 233 1.40 -3.38 -29.07
N THR A 234 2.51 -3.83 -28.48
CA THR A 234 2.69 -3.84 -27.03
C THR A 234 2.87 -2.43 -26.46
N SER A 235 2.07 -2.08 -25.45
CA SER A 235 2.18 -0.83 -24.68
C SER A 235 2.83 -1.05 -23.30
N LEU A 236 3.66 -0.10 -22.84
CA LEU A 236 4.32 -0.16 -21.53
C LEU A 236 3.96 1.06 -20.66
N VAL A 237 3.59 0.82 -19.41
CA VAL A 237 3.19 1.84 -18.44
C VAL A 237 4.16 1.82 -17.24
N PRO A 238 4.97 2.88 -17.05
CA PRO A 238 5.77 3.06 -15.84
C PRO A 238 4.90 3.21 -14.60
N CYS A 239 5.33 2.57 -13.52
CA CYS A 239 4.53 2.37 -12.33
C CYS A 239 5.30 2.86 -11.09
N PRO A 240 5.02 4.08 -10.57
CA PRO A 240 5.77 4.66 -9.46
C PRO A 240 5.26 4.11 -8.12
N PHE A 241 5.52 2.83 -7.84
CA PHE A 241 5.06 2.16 -6.63
C PHE A 241 6.22 1.79 -5.70
N SER A 242 5.91 1.69 -4.41
CA SER A 242 6.81 1.27 -3.34
C SER A 242 6.27 0.03 -2.63
N LYS A 243 7.09 -0.62 -1.77
CA LYS A 243 6.70 -1.79 -0.96
C LYS A 243 5.40 -1.59 -0.13
N THR A 244 4.97 -0.35 0.07
CA THR A 244 3.83 -0.03 0.93
C THR A 244 2.52 0.13 0.16
N ASP A 245 2.57 0.05 -1.17
CA ASP A 245 1.44 0.35 -2.06
C ASP A 245 0.74 -0.95 -2.50
N TRP A 246 -0.58 -0.90 -2.65
CA TRP A 246 -1.29 -1.88 -3.48
C TRP A 246 -1.68 -1.24 -4.80
N LEU A 247 -1.73 -2.07 -5.84
CA LEU A 247 -2.09 -1.69 -7.18
C LEU A 247 -3.35 -2.42 -7.59
N GLN A 248 -4.38 -1.66 -7.98
CA GLN A 248 -5.49 -2.20 -8.73
C GLN A 248 -5.47 -1.60 -10.13
N ILE A 249 -5.57 -2.48 -11.13
CA ILE A 249 -5.66 -2.14 -12.54
C ILE A 249 -7.04 -2.54 -13.05
N ILE A 250 -7.84 -1.53 -13.41
CA ILE A 250 -9.16 -1.68 -14.01
C ILE A 250 -9.06 -1.21 -15.46
N ASP A 251 -9.56 -2.04 -16.38
CA ASP A 251 -9.65 -1.71 -17.79
C ASP A 251 -11.12 -1.46 -18.18
N ASP A 252 -11.42 -0.21 -18.53
CA ASP A 252 -12.71 0.19 -19.07
C ASP A 252 -12.59 0.34 -20.60
N GLN A 253 -13.12 -0.66 -21.31
CA GLN A 253 -13.28 -0.68 -22.77
C GLN A 253 -14.45 0.25 -23.15
N VAL A 254 -14.26 1.21 -24.07
CA VAL A 254 -15.31 2.15 -24.54
C VAL A 254 -15.62 1.95 -26.02
#